data_AF-A0A2P6VAU8-F1
#
_entry.id   AF-A0A2P6VAU8-F1
#
_cell.length_a   1.000
_cell.length_b   1.000
_cell.length_c   1.000
_cell.angle_alpha   90.00
_cell.angle_beta   90.00
_cell.angle_gamma   90.00
#
_symmetry.space_group_name_H-M   'P 1'
#
loop_
_entity.id
_entity.type
_entity.pdbx_description
1 polymer ?
#
loop_
_entity_poly.entity_id
_entity_poly.type
_entity_poly.pdbx_seq_one_letter_code
_entity_poly.pdbx_strand_id
1 'polypeptide(L)'
;MAAWVEWLAGLVSGLLPPAPGTHEAVLEEYRAGGQLRKELDKPPGQQDEELVHRLRLRYRTHQMRNVRAIAHSFGTNAASFEQPADRACCAAVGWVRQRVAASYRALADYHWQWIRQVEEEHAAARARRPSVIVARPALRL
;
A
#
# COMPACT_ATOMS: atom_id res chain seq x y z
N MET A 1 -23.26 29.43 -12.47
CA MET A 1 -22.88 28.15 -13.12
C MET A 1 -21.68 27.43 -12.47
N ALA A 2 -21.04 27.98 -11.43
CA ALA A 2 -19.86 27.35 -10.81
C ALA A 2 -20.19 26.26 -9.74
N ALA A 3 -21.28 26.42 -9.00
CA ALA A 3 -21.61 25.52 -7.87
C ALA A 3 -21.90 24.07 -8.26
N TRP A 4 -22.42 23.83 -9.47
CA TRP A 4 -22.69 22.47 -9.97
C TRP A 4 -21.40 21.71 -10.32
N VAL A 5 -20.36 22.41 -10.79
CA VAL A 5 -19.07 21.80 -11.13
C VAL A 5 -18.31 21.41 -9.86
N GLU A 6 -18.34 22.25 -8.82
CA GLU A 6 -17.77 21.92 -7.51
C GLU A 6 -18.51 20.75 -6.83
N TRP A 7 -19.84 20.70 -6.93
CA TRP A 7 -20.63 19.59 -6.41
C TRP A 7 -20.33 18.27 -7.13
N LEU A 8 -20.24 18.30 -8.46
CA LEU A 8 -19.84 17.13 -9.25
C LEU A 8 -18.39 16.72 -8.99
N ALA A 9 -17.46 17.67 -8.83
CA ALA A 9 -16.08 17.39 -8.46
C ALA A 9 -16.00 16.73 -7.07
N GLY A 10 -16.79 17.18 -6.10
CA GLY A 10 -16.91 16.55 -4.78
C GLY A 10 -17.50 15.14 -4.84
N LEU A 11 -18.52 14.93 -5.69
CA LEU A 11 -19.17 13.62 -5.87
C LEU A 11 -18.24 12.60 -6.53
N VAL A 12 -17.51 13.02 -7.57
CA VAL A 12 -16.57 12.15 -8.31
C VAL A 12 -15.35 11.82 -7.44
N SER A 13 -14.92 12.72 -6.57
CA SER A 13 -13.83 12.49 -5.62
C SER A 13 -14.13 11.39 -4.58
N GLY A 14 -15.42 11.13 -4.29
CA GLY A 14 -15.83 10.04 -3.40
C GLY A 14 -16.06 8.68 -4.09
N LEU A 15 -16.18 8.67 -5.42
CA LEU A 15 -16.48 7.48 -6.22
C LEU A 15 -15.22 6.71 -6.66
N LEU A 16 -14.10 7.41 -6.80
CA LEU A 16 -12.83 6.81 -7.19
C LEU A 16 -12.04 6.38 -5.94
N PRO A 17 -11.41 5.20 -5.96
CA PRO A 17 -10.47 4.85 -4.91
C PRO A 17 -9.35 5.90 -4.84
N PRO A 18 -8.85 6.24 -3.65
CA PRO A 18 -7.80 7.23 -3.50
C PRO A 18 -6.57 6.83 -4.32
N ALA A 19 -5.90 7.83 -4.89
CA ALA A 19 -4.73 7.59 -5.71
C ALA A 19 -3.63 6.89 -4.88
N PRO A 20 -2.98 5.85 -5.39
CA PRO A 20 -1.95 5.13 -4.65
C PRO A 20 -0.84 6.05 -4.13
N GLY A 21 -0.41 5.84 -2.90
CA GLY A 21 0.66 6.63 -2.27
C GLY A 21 0.22 8.00 -1.74
N THR A 22 -1.06 8.41 -1.89
CA THR A 22 -1.58 9.59 -1.19
C THR A 22 -1.88 9.29 0.27
N HIS A 23 -2.08 10.35 1.05
CA HIS A 23 -2.46 10.23 2.45
C HIS A 23 -3.74 9.40 2.63
N GLU A 24 -4.75 9.61 1.79
CA GLU A 24 -6.03 8.91 1.84
C GLU A 24 -5.86 7.42 1.53
N ALA A 25 -5.01 7.06 0.55
CA ALA A 25 -4.75 5.67 0.22
C ALA A 25 -3.99 4.94 1.33
N VAL A 26 -3.10 5.65 2.04
CA VAL A 26 -2.41 5.14 3.24
C VAL A 26 -3.41 4.97 4.39
N LEU A 27 -4.36 5.89 4.57
CA LEU A 27 -5.43 5.73 5.56
C LEU A 27 -6.31 4.51 5.26
N GLU A 28 -6.65 4.26 4.00
CA GLU A 28 -7.39 3.04 3.60
C GLU A 28 -6.61 1.76 3.89
N GLU A 29 -5.29 1.74 3.65
CA GLU A 29 -4.43 0.63 4.05
C GLU A 29 -4.47 0.41 5.57
N TYR A 30 -4.33 1.47 6.36
CA TYR A 30 -4.40 1.37 7.82
C TYR A 30 -5.77 0.92 8.32
N ARG A 31 -6.86 1.39 7.69
CA ARG A 31 -8.22 0.93 8.03
C ARG A 31 -8.37 -0.58 7.77
N ALA A 32 -7.92 -1.06 6.61
CA ALA A 32 -7.95 -2.47 6.28
C ALA A 32 -7.07 -3.31 7.23
N GLY A 33 -5.87 -2.83 7.55
CA GLY A 33 -4.96 -3.48 8.50
C GLY A 33 -5.52 -3.52 9.92
N GLY A 34 -6.16 -2.43 10.37
CA GLY A 34 -6.83 -2.36 11.67
C GLY A 34 -8.00 -3.32 11.78
N GLN A 35 -8.80 -3.47 10.72
CA GLN A 35 -9.88 -4.47 10.67
C GLN A 35 -9.31 -5.89 10.71
N LEU A 36 -8.29 -6.18 9.91
CA LEU A 36 -7.62 -7.49 9.93
C LEU A 36 -7.09 -7.82 11.32
N ARG A 37 -6.40 -6.88 11.96
CA ARG A 37 -5.86 -7.04 13.31
C ARG A 37 -6.98 -7.31 14.34
N LYS A 38 -8.08 -6.55 14.28
CA LYS A 38 -9.24 -6.78 15.16
C LYS A 38 -9.80 -8.20 15.04
N GLU A 39 -9.82 -8.76 13.83
CA GLU A 39 -10.28 -10.14 13.61
C GLU A 39 -9.25 -11.19 14.06
N LEU A 40 -7.96 -10.92 13.87
CA LEU A 40 -6.87 -11.79 14.34
C LEU A 40 -6.72 -11.81 15.87
N ASP A 41 -7.04 -10.71 16.53
CA ASP A 41 -6.96 -10.56 17.99
C ASP A 41 -8.17 -11.21 18.71
N LYS A 42 -9.13 -11.79 17.98
CA LYS A 42 -10.26 -12.52 18.57
C LYS A 42 -9.80 -13.83 19.22
N PRO A 43 -10.46 -14.27 20.31
CA PRO A 43 -10.17 -15.56 20.91
C PRO A 43 -10.39 -16.72 19.93
N PRO A 44 -9.67 -17.85 20.09
CA PRO A 44 -9.88 -19.06 19.30
C PRO A 44 -11.36 -19.48 19.29
N GLY A 45 -11.90 -19.76 18.10
CA GLY A 45 -13.32 -20.15 17.92
C GLY A 45 -14.31 -18.99 17.78
N GLN A 46 -13.89 -17.73 17.98
CA GLN A 46 -14.67 -16.54 17.63
C GLN A 46 -14.18 -15.83 16.36
N GLN A 47 -13.08 -16.32 15.81
CA GLN A 47 -12.50 -15.82 14.58
C GLN A 47 -13.28 -16.32 13.37
N ASP A 48 -13.69 -15.39 12.50
CA ASP A 48 -14.23 -15.74 11.19
C ASP A 48 -13.07 -15.87 10.19
N GLU A 49 -12.67 -17.11 9.91
CA GLU A 49 -11.57 -17.42 8.99
C GLU A 49 -11.80 -16.91 7.57
N GLU A 50 -13.06 -16.86 7.11
CA GLU A 50 -13.39 -16.33 5.79
C GLU A 50 -13.24 -14.80 5.77
N LEU A 51 -13.69 -14.13 6.83
CA LEU A 51 -13.49 -12.69 6.99
C LEU A 51 -12.01 -12.34 7.10
N VAL A 52 -11.23 -13.08 7.89
CA VAL A 52 -9.77 -12.90 8.02
C VAL A 52 -9.09 -13.05 6.67
N HIS A 53 -9.44 -14.09 5.90
CA HIS A 53 -8.91 -14.28 4.57
C HIS A 53 -9.21 -13.09 3.65
N ARG A 54 -10.48 -12.63 3.59
CA ARG A 54 -10.88 -11.47 2.78
C ARG A 54 -10.15 -10.18 3.20
N LEU A 55 -10.06 -9.92 4.50
CA LEU A 55 -9.36 -8.75 5.03
C LEU A 55 -7.86 -8.80 4.74
N ARG A 56 -7.23 -9.98 4.81
CA ARG A 56 -5.83 -10.15 4.46
C ARG A 56 -5.58 -9.83 2.99
N LEU A 57 -6.42 -10.31 2.08
CA LEU A 57 -6.33 -9.98 0.65
C LEU A 57 -6.51 -8.49 0.40
N ARG A 58 -7.51 -7.86 1.05
CA ARG A 58 -7.77 -6.42 0.93
C ARG A 58 -6.58 -5.60 1.42
N TYR A 59 -6.08 -5.90 2.62
CA TYR A 59 -4.92 -5.22 3.21
C TYR A 59 -3.69 -5.31 2.31
N ARG A 60 -3.32 -6.52 1.86
CA ARG A 60 -2.16 -6.71 0.98
C ARG A 60 -2.33 -6.01 -0.37
N THR A 61 -3.54 -5.97 -0.92
CA THR A 61 -3.83 -5.23 -2.16
C THR A 61 -3.58 -3.73 -1.99
N HIS A 62 -4.05 -3.12 -0.89
CA HIS A 62 -3.81 -1.71 -0.61
C HIS A 62 -2.32 -1.42 -0.39
N GLN A 63 -1.67 -2.22 0.44
CA GLN A 63 -0.24 -2.11 0.72
C GLN A 63 0.59 -2.16 -0.56
N MET A 64 0.35 -3.14 -1.43
CA MET A 64 1.12 -3.30 -2.67
C MET A 64 0.94 -2.10 -3.61
N ARG A 65 -0.28 -1.53 -3.71
CA ARG A 65 -0.52 -0.31 -4.50
C ARG A 65 0.23 0.89 -3.94
N ASN A 66 0.17 1.10 -2.62
CA ASN A 66 0.84 2.23 -1.95
C ASN A 66 2.36 2.12 -2.05
N VAL A 67 2.93 0.95 -1.75
CA VAL A 67 4.39 0.75 -1.80
C VAL A 67 4.91 0.91 -3.23
N ARG A 68 4.17 0.47 -4.26
CA ARG A 68 4.53 0.73 -5.67
C ARG A 68 4.58 2.22 -6.00
N ALA A 69 3.61 3.01 -5.55
CA ALA A 69 3.62 4.45 -5.75
C ALA A 69 4.79 5.13 -5.05
N ILE A 70 5.11 4.71 -3.81
CA ILE A 70 6.27 5.20 -3.05
C ILE A 70 7.58 4.85 -3.77
N ALA A 71 7.73 3.60 -4.22
CA ALA A 71 8.91 3.16 -4.98
C ALA A 71 9.11 3.98 -6.26
N HIS A 72 8.02 4.22 -6.99
CA HIS A 72 8.05 5.08 -8.17
C HIS A 72 8.43 6.52 -7.84
N SER A 73 7.88 7.10 -6.77
CA SER A 73 8.23 8.46 -6.33
C SER A 73 9.73 8.58 -6.04
N PHE A 74 10.31 7.60 -5.33
CA PHE A 74 11.75 7.56 -5.10
C PHE A 74 12.56 7.39 -6.38
N GLY A 75 12.13 6.55 -7.33
CA GLY A 75 12.77 6.43 -8.64
C GLY A 75 12.75 7.74 -9.43
N THR A 76 11.61 8.43 -9.47
CA THR A 76 11.49 9.75 -10.12
C THR A 76 12.37 10.80 -9.45
N ASN A 77 12.44 10.80 -8.12
CA ASN A 77 13.32 11.70 -7.39
C ASN A 77 14.80 11.40 -7.68
N ALA A 78 15.21 10.12 -7.71
CA ALA A 78 16.57 9.77 -8.11
C ALA A 78 16.91 10.33 -9.49
N ALA A 79 16.04 10.11 -10.48
CA ALA A 79 16.24 10.62 -11.84
C ALA A 79 16.35 12.15 -11.90
N SER A 80 15.56 12.88 -11.10
CA SER A 80 15.61 14.35 -11.07
C SER A 80 16.92 14.90 -10.48
N PHE A 81 17.55 14.17 -9.55
CA PHE A 81 18.87 14.52 -9.01
C PHE A 81 20.04 14.10 -9.92
N GLU A 82 19.86 13.08 -10.75
CA GLU A 82 20.86 12.64 -11.75
C GLU A 82 20.96 13.60 -12.94
N GLN A 83 19.88 14.30 -13.27
CA GLN A 83 19.92 15.32 -14.31
C GLN A 83 20.90 16.46 -13.94
N PRO A 84 21.70 16.94 -14.92
CA PRO A 84 22.54 18.11 -14.70
C PRO A 84 21.69 19.28 -14.24
N ALA A 85 22.10 19.97 -13.18
CA ALA A 85 21.46 21.23 -12.85
C ALA A 85 22.03 22.31 -13.78
N ASP A 86 21.17 22.93 -14.59
CA ASP A 86 21.52 23.99 -15.55
C ASP A 86 22.28 25.19 -14.93
N ARG A 87 22.30 25.27 -13.59
CA ARG A 87 22.97 26.32 -12.80
C ARG A 87 23.83 25.77 -11.66
N ALA A 88 24.43 24.58 -11.81
CA ALA A 88 25.32 24.04 -10.79
C ALA A 88 26.55 24.96 -10.61
N CYS A 89 26.58 25.69 -9.50
CA CYS A 89 27.61 26.70 -9.20
C CYS A 89 29.03 26.09 -9.08
N CYS A 90 29.15 24.83 -8.62
CA CYS A 90 30.45 24.18 -8.37
C CYS A 90 30.36 22.64 -8.43
N ALA A 91 31.52 21.97 -8.59
CA ALA A 91 31.66 20.51 -8.53
C ALA A 91 31.08 19.87 -7.24
N ALA A 92 31.15 20.60 -6.11
CA ALA A 92 30.56 20.18 -4.85
C ALA A 92 29.04 19.96 -4.94
N VAL A 93 28.33 20.79 -5.70
CA VAL A 93 26.88 20.63 -5.93
C VAL A 93 26.60 19.36 -6.72
N GLY A 94 27.41 19.07 -7.75
CA GLY A 94 27.32 17.83 -8.51
C GLY A 94 27.47 16.59 -7.62
N TRP A 95 28.46 16.61 -6.74
CA TRP A 95 28.69 15.51 -5.79
C TRP A 95 27.54 15.32 -4.78
N VAL A 96 26.99 16.40 -4.23
CA VAL A 96 25.82 16.31 -3.32
C VAL A 96 24.63 15.71 -4.06
N ARG A 97 24.34 16.18 -5.28
CA ARG A 97 23.24 15.66 -6.10
C ARG A 97 23.40 14.17 -6.38
N GLN A 98 24.61 13.71 -6.74
CA GLN A 98 24.89 12.30 -6.95
C GLN A 98 24.64 11.45 -5.70
N ARG A 99 25.00 11.95 -4.51
CA ARG A 99 24.71 11.26 -3.24
C ARG A 99 23.22 11.18 -2.95
N VAL A 100 22.49 12.28 -3.17
CA VAL A 100 21.03 12.30 -2.99
C VAL A 100 20.35 11.34 -3.98
N ALA A 101 20.77 11.33 -5.24
CA ALA A 101 20.30 10.37 -6.24
C ALA A 101 20.55 8.91 -5.80
N ALA A 102 21.76 8.61 -5.33
CA ALA A 102 22.10 7.28 -4.83
C ALA A 102 21.23 6.87 -3.62
N SER A 103 20.96 7.79 -2.70
CA SER A 103 20.05 7.55 -1.57
C SER A 103 18.63 7.22 -2.04
N TYR A 104 18.10 7.97 -3.01
CA TYR A 104 16.78 7.70 -3.56
C TYR A 104 16.70 6.37 -4.31
N ARG A 105 17.77 5.99 -5.04
CA ARG A 105 17.85 4.66 -5.67
C ARG A 105 17.80 3.55 -4.62
N ALA A 106 18.58 3.67 -3.55
CA ALA A 106 18.57 2.69 -2.46
C ALA A 106 17.18 2.55 -1.81
N LEU A 107 16.47 3.66 -1.61
CA LEU A 107 15.08 3.64 -1.11
C LEU A 107 14.12 2.98 -2.10
N ALA A 108 14.22 3.30 -3.40
CA ALA A 108 13.41 2.66 -4.43
C ALA A 108 13.65 1.15 -4.46
N ASP A 109 14.90 0.71 -4.45
CA ASP A 109 15.29 -0.71 -4.45
C ASP A 109 14.77 -1.45 -3.22
N TYR A 110 14.87 -0.84 -2.04
CA TYR A 110 14.30 -1.36 -0.80
C TYR A 110 12.78 -1.58 -0.93
N HIS A 111 12.05 -0.60 -1.46
CA HIS A 111 10.61 -0.75 -1.64
C HIS A 111 10.25 -1.77 -2.73
N TRP A 112 11.06 -1.92 -3.79
CA TRP A 112 10.88 -3.00 -4.77
C TRP A 112 11.12 -4.39 -4.19
N GLN A 113 12.08 -4.54 -3.28
CA GLN A 113 12.24 -5.80 -2.51
C GLN A 113 10.99 -6.08 -1.68
N TRP A 114 10.48 -5.08 -0.97
CA TRP A 114 9.28 -5.23 -0.16
C TRP A 114 8.04 -5.58 -1.01
N ILE A 115 7.88 -4.96 -2.19
CA ILE A 115 6.79 -5.29 -3.13
C ILE A 115 6.83 -6.77 -3.51
N ARG A 116 8.00 -7.32 -3.84
CA ARG A 116 8.13 -8.75 -4.18
C ARG A 116 7.68 -9.66 -3.03
N GLN A 117 8.08 -9.35 -1.80
CA GLN A 117 7.63 -10.10 -0.64
C GLN A 117 6.10 -10.02 -0.46
N VAL A 118 5.52 -8.83 -0.59
CA VAL A 118 4.06 -8.63 -0.45
C VAL A 118 3.31 -9.36 -1.57
N GLU A 119 3.85 -9.42 -2.78
CA GLU A 119 3.30 -10.18 -3.90
C GLU A 119 3.26 -11.67 -3.62
N GLU A 120 4.35 -12.23 -3.10
CA GLU A 120 4.42 -13.64 -2.69
C GLU A 120 3.41 -13.96 -1.59
N GLU A 121 3.35 -13.12 -0.55
CA GLU A 121 2.40 -13.29 0.55
C GLU A 121 0.95 -13.16 0.09
N HIS A 122 0.67 -12.26 -0.84
CA HIS A 122 -0.66 -12.07 -1.42
C HIS A 122 -1.05 -13.25 -2.33
N ALA A 123 -0.13 -13.75 -3.14
CA ALA A 123 -0.35 -14.95 -3.94
C ALA A 123 -0.60 -16.18 -3.05
N ALA A 124 0.20 -16.35 -2.00
CA ALA A 124 0.00 -17.40 -1.01
C ALA A 124 -1.35 -17.27 -0.29
N ALA A 125 -1.75 -16.04 0.07
CA ALA A 125 -3.05 -15.78 0.67
C ALA A 125 -4.19 -16.14 -0.29
N ARG A 126 -4.10 -15.79 -1.58
CA ARG A 126 -5.11 -16.17 -2.59
C ARG A 126 -5.21 -17.67 -2.81
N ALA A 127 -4.09 -18.38 -2.78
CA ALA A 127 -4.05 -19.82 -2.98
C ALA A 127 -4.66 -20.60 -1.80
N ARG A 128 -4.53 -20.08 -0.58
CA ARG A 128 -5.17 -20.65 0.61
C ARG A 128 -6.68 -20.40 0.58
N ARG A 129 -7.46 -21.32 0.02
CA ARG A 129 -8.90 -21.37 0.29
C ARG A 129 -9.09 -21.59 1.80
N PRO A 130 -9.93 -20.80 2.49
CA PRO A 130 -10.33 -21.15 3.84
C PRO A 130 -10.99 -22.54 3.79
N SER A 131 -10.41 -23.52 4.48
CA SER A 131 -11.11 -24.77 4.73
C SER A 131 -12.38 -24.41 5.48
N VAL A 132 -13.55 -24.70 4.90
CA VAL A 132 -14.82 -24.55 5.59
C VAL A 132 -14.75 -25.46 6.82
N ILE A 133 -14.37 -24.91 7.96
CA ILE A 133 -14.49 -25.61 9.24
C ILE A 133 -15.98 -25.53 9.55
N VAL A 134 -16.71 -26.58 9.16
CA VAL A 134 -18.06 -26.80 9.65
C VAL A 134 -17.94 -26.89 11.17
N ALA A 135 -18.31 -25.81 11.86
CA ALA A 135 -18.43 -25.82 13.30
C ALA A 135 -19.43 -26.92 13.65
N ARG A 136 -18.93 -28.05 14.17
CA ARG A 136 -19.78 -29.08 14.77
C ARG A 136 -20.54 -28.38 15.90
N PRO A 137 -21.88 -28.31 15.86
CA PRO A 137 -22.60 -27.74 16.98
C PRO A 137 -22.32 -28.64 18.18
N ALA A 138 -21.72 -28.07 19.22
CA ALA A 138 -21.59 -28.71 20.51
C ALA A 138 -22.99 -28.75 21.15
N LEU A 139 -23.83 -29.68 20.70
CA LEU A 139 -25.01 -30.13 21.43
C LEU A 139 -24.49 -30.84 22.69
N ARG A 140 -24.43 -30.12 23.80
CA ARG A 140 -24.49 -30.73 25.12
C ARG A 140 -25.97 -30.84 25.47
N LEU A 141 -26.48 -32.07 25.40
CA LEU A 141 -27.74 -32.48 26.01
C LEU A 141 -27.64 -32.36 27.53
#